data_AF-A0AAN6LM72-F1
#
_entry.id   AF-A0AAN6LM72-F1
#
_cell.length_a   1.000
_cell.length_b   1.000
_cell.length_c   1.000
_cell.angle_alpha   90.00
_cell.angle_beta   90.00
_cell.angle_gamma   90.00
#
_symmetry.space_group_name_H-M   'P 1'
#
loop_
_entity.id
_entity.type
_entity.pdbx_description
1 polymer ?
#
loop_
_entity_poly.entity_id
_entity_poly.type
_entity_poly.pdbx_seq_one_letter_code
_entity_poly.pdbx_strand_id
1 'polypeptide(L)'
;MSAPPPEHLNTSALGTRAYWDTAYTTERQNFSSDPTDEGTIWFSDAGAEERMLSFLENLSDEDALHKEADGDIDAGAESETFTAPTRFLDLGTGNGHLLFALREEGWEGEMVGVDYSAVSVALAREIQASKGEGYEDIVFAEYDILGEDQAPSWVGPGFDVVLDKGTFDAGEGGGVGEEGGTVPDYEL
;
A
#
# COMPACT_ATOMS: atom_id res chain seq x y z
N MET A 1 -18.31 7.53 37.95
CA MET A 1 -17.66 6.23 37.68
C MET A 1 -16.85 6.43 36.41
N SER A 2 -15.52 6.28 36.47
CA SER A 2 -14.66 6.39 35.28
C SER A 2 -14.71 5.07 34.52
N ALA A 3 -14.81 5.11 33.20
CA ALA A 3 -14.69 3.92 32.37
C ALA A 3 -13.31 3.29 32.59
N PRO A 4 -13.19 1.94 32.55
CA PRO A 4 -11.89 1.29 32.59
C PRO A 4 -11.04 1.78 31.40
N PRO A 5 -9.71 1.90 31.57
CA PRO A 5 -8.84 2.17 30.44
C PRO A 5 -9.03 1.07 29.38
N PRO A 6 -8.96 1.40 28.08
CA PRO A 6 -9.08 0.41 27.03
C PRO A 6 -8.07 -0.71 27.27
N GLU A 7 -8.54 -1.96 27.23
CA GLU A 7 -7.65 -3.11 27.30
C GLU A 7 -6.74 -3.08 26.08
N HIS A 8 -5.44 -2.99 26.31
CA HIS A 8 -4.43 -3.11 25.28
C HIS A 8 -4.53 -4.52 24.71
N LEU A 9 -4.81 -4.64 23.42
CA LEU A 9 -4.87 -5.95 22.75
C LEU A 9 -3.52 -6.66 22.93
N ASN A 10 -3.56 -7.98 23.13
CA ASN A 10 -2.33 -8.77 23.18
C ASN A 10 -1.64 -8.67 21.82
N THR A 11 -0.34 -8.35 21.80
CA THR A 11 0.46 -8.26 20.58
C THR A 11 0.43 -9.59 19.84
N SER A 12 -0.12 -9.60 18.63
CA SER A 12 -0.14 -10.78 17.77
C SER A 12 1.17 -10.94 17.01
N ALA A 13 1.40 -12.13 16.42
CA ALA A 13 2.54 -12.34 15.53
C ALA A 13 2.52 -11.39 14.32
N LEU A 14 1.32 -11.05 13.83
CA LEU A 14 1.09 -10.11 12.72
C LEU A 14 1.50 -8.68 13.07
N GLY A 15 1.55 -8.31 14.36
CA GLY A 15 2.05 -7.01 14.79
C GLY A 15 3.58 -6.89 14.81
N THR A 16 4.33 -7.91 14.37
CA THR A 16 5.79 -7.93 14.50
C THR A 16 6.53 -7.82 13.18
N ARG A 17 7.56 -6.97 13.14
CA ARG A 17 8.44 -6.84 11.97
C ARG A 17 9.08 -8.15 11.52
N ALA A 18 9.44 -9.01 12.47
CA ALA A 18 10.06 -10.29 12.17
C ALA A 18 9.13 -11.24 11.39
N TYR A 19 7.82 -11.21 11.67
CA TYR A 19 6.84 -11.99 10.90
C TYR A 19 6.82 -11.53 9.44
N TRP A 20 6.67 -10.22 9.23
CA TRP A 20 6.58 -9.64 7.89
C TRP A 20 7.88 -9.77 7.09
N ASP A 21 9.04 -9.54 7.70
CA ASP A 21 10.34 -9.79 7.06
C ASP A 21 10.46 -11.24 6.59
N THR A 22 9.92 -12.20 7.36
CA THR A 22 9.91 -13.63 6.98
C THR A 22 8.95 -13.87 5.81
N ALA A 23 7.72 -13.37 5.90
CA ALA A 23 6.72 -13.50 4.84
C ALA A 23 7.22 -12.93 3.51
N TYR A 24 7.73 -11.68 3.52
CA TYR A 24 8.28 -11.04 2.33
C TYR A 24 9.57 -11.71 1.82
N THR A 25 10.35 -12.34 2.69
CA THR A 25 11.49 -13.15 2.23
C THR A 25 11.03 -14.34 1.41
N THR A 26 9.95 -15.01 1.84
CA THR A 26 9.34 -16.10 1.07
C THR A 26 8.77 -15.60 -0.26
N GLU A 27 8.01 -14.50 -0.25
CA GLU A 27 7.43 -13.93 -1.47
C GLU A 27 8.52 -13.52 -2.48
N ARG A 28 9.62 -12.90 -2.04
CA ARG A 28 10.76 -12.59 -2.92
C ARG A 28 11.41 -13.83 -3.52
N GLN A 29 11.53 -14.91 -2.76
CA GLN A 29 12.06 -16.17 -3.29
C GLN A 29 11.14 -16.79 -4.34
N ASN A 30 9.83 -16.71 -4.11
CA ASN A 30 8.83 -17.15 -5.09
C ASN A 30 8.91 -16.31 -6.37
N PHE A 31 8.87 -14.97 -6.25
CA PHE A 31 8.97 -14.06 -7.39
C PHE A 31 10.26 -14.26 -8.19
N SER A 32 11.40 -14.45 -7.52
CA SER A 32 12.67 -14.76 -8.19
C SER A 32 12.65 -16.09 -8.94
N SER A 33 11.78 -17.04 -8.56
CA SER A 33 11.65 -18.35 -9.20
C SER A 33 10.59 -18.35 -10.30
N ASP A 34 9.54 -17.55 -10.13
CA ASP A 34 8.42 -17.35 -11.05
C ASP A 34 7.97 -15.89 -10.98
N PRO A 35 8.34 -15.03 -11.96
CA PRO A 35 7.95 -13.61 -11.96
C PRO A 35 6.44 -13.35 -12.08
N THR A 36 5.61 -14.39 -12.25
CA THR A 36 4.15 -14.25 -12.20
C THR A 36 3.58 -14.35 -10.79
N ASP A 37 4.38 -14.80 -9.82
CA ASP A 37 4.04 -14.78 -8.38
C ASP A 37 4.56 -13.49 -7.74
N GLU A 38 3.76 -12.42 -7.84
CA GLU A 38 4.06 -11.10 -7.26
C GLU A 38 3.79 -11.03 -5.73
N GLY A 39 3.50 -12.15 -5.06
CA GLY A 39 3.21 -12.21 -3.63
C GLY A 39 1.73 -12.01 -3.26
N THR A 40 1.46 -11.91 -1.96
CA THR A 40 0.08 -11.91 -1.44
C THR A 40 -0.57 -10.54 -1.51
N ILE A 41 -1.70 -10.45 -2.20
CA ILE A 41 -2.56 -9.25 -2.19
C ILE A 41 -3.56 -9.37 -1.04
N TRP A 42 -3.35 -8.58 0.01
CA TRP A 42 -4.25 -8.57 1.16
C TRP A 42 -5.65 -8.07 0.78
N PHE A 43 -6.67 -8.75 1.33
CA PHE A 43 -8.11 -8.50 1.11
C PHE A 43 -8.59 -8.62 -0.34
N SER A 44 -7.89 -9.36 -1.19
CA SER A 44 -8.35 -9.65 -2.56
C SER A 44 -9.75 -10.29 -2.59
N ASP A 45 -10.03 -11.26 -1.72
CA ASP A 45 -11.35 -11.90 -1.60
C ASP A 45 -12.48 -10.93 -1.20
N ALA A 46 -12.14 -9.82 -0.55
CA ALA A 46 -13.10 -8.79 -0.15
C ALA A 46 -13.31 -7.72 -1.22
N GLY A 47 -12.51 -7.74 -2.30
CA GLY A 47 -12.49 -6.74 -3.36
C GLY A 47 -12.08 -5.35 -2.85
N ALA A 48 -11.17 -5.30 -1.87
CA ALA A 48 -10.81 -4.04 -1.21
C ALA A 48 -10.12 -3.07 -2.17
N GLU A 49 -9.23 -3.57 -3.00
CA GLU A 49 -8.49 -2.78 -3.98
C GLU A 49 -9.40 -2.20 -5.05
N GLU A 50 -10.27 -3.01 -5.65
CA GLU A 50 -11.20 -2.58 -6.70
C GLU A 50 -12.17 -1.52 -6.18
N ARG A 51 -12.58 -1.61 -4.91
CA ARG A 51 -13.41 -0.58 -4.27
C ARG A 51 -12.64 0.71 -4.04
N MET A 52 -11.37 0.64 -3.64
CA MET A 52 -10.53 1.84 -3.49
C MET A 52 -10.30 2.52 -4.84
N LEU A 53 -9.93 1.76 -5.87
CA LEU A 53 -9.75 2.27 -7.22
C LEU A 53 -11.04 2.89 -7.77
N SER A 54 -12.18 2.21 -7.64
CA SER A 54 -13.47 2.75 -8.06
C SER A 54 -13.86 4.02 -7.31
N PHE A 55 -13.53 4.14 -6.02
CA PHE A 55 -13.78 5.35 -5.26
C PHE A 55 -12.92 6.52 -5.74
N LEU A 56 -11.63 6.29 -5.98
CA LEU A 56 -10.72 7.29 -6.53
C LEU A 56 -11.13 7.71 -7.94
N GLU A 57 -11.61 6.78 -8.77
CA GLU A 57 -12.16 7.07 -10.09
C GLU A 57 -13.35 8.02 -10.00
N ASN A 58 -14.31 7.74 -9.11
CA ASN A 58 -15.46 8.63 -8.92
C ASN A 58 -15.03 10.03 -8.46
N LEU A 59 -14.00 10.14 -7.61
CA LEU A 59 -13.46 11.45 -7.22
C LEU A 59 -12.78 12.17 -8.39
N SER A 60 -12.16 11.43 -9.31
CA SER A 60 -11.62 12.00 -10.54
C SER A 60 -12.74 12.50 -11.47
N ASP A 61 -13.81 11.71 -11.63
CA ASP A 61 -14.98 12.07 -12.44
C ASP A 61 -15.74 13.29 -11.89
N GLU A 62 -15.64 13.53 -10.59
CA GLU A 62 -16.23 14.68 -9.89
C GLU A 62 -15.29 15.91 -9.87
N ASP A 63 -14.18 15.89 -10.62
CA ASP A 63 -13.14 16.93 -10.64
C ASP A 63 -12.53 17.23 -9.25
N ALA A 64 -12.63 16.29 -8.30
CA ALA A 64 -12.06 16.42 -6.96
C ALA A 64 -10.61 15.94 -6.87
N LEU A 65 -10.24 15.01 -7.76
CA LEU A 65 -8.89 14.52 -7.99
C LEU A 65 -8.58 14.57 -9.50
N HIS A 66 -7.31 14.56 -9.87
CA HIS A 66 -6.88 14.71 -11.26
C HIS A 66 -5.83 13.67 -11.61
N LYS A 67 -6.12 12.84 -12.61
CA LYS A 67 -5.20 11.80 -13.08
C LYS A 67 -3.94 12.37 -13.71
N GLU A 68 -4.10 13.39 -14.54
CA GLU A 68 -3.05 14.05 -15.29
C GLU A 68 -3.05 15.55 -15.01
N ALA A 69 -1.99 16.25 -15.45
CA ALA A 69 -1.96 17.70 -15.37
C ALA A 69 -2.94 18.31 -16.40
N ASP A 70 -3.68 19.34 -16.01
CA ASP A 70 -4.56 20.10 -16.91
C ASP A 70 -4.27 21.61 -16.83
N GLY A 71 -4.45 22.30 -17.95
CA GLY A 71 -4.22 23.74 -18.10
C GLY A 71 -2.93 24.14 -18.83
N ASP A 72 -2.94 25.34 -19.41
CA ASP A 72 -1.88 25.85 -20.28
C ASP A 72 -0.82 26.65 -19.49
N ILE A 73 0.43 26.17 -19.48
CA ILE A 73 1.55 26.76 -18.71
C ILE A 73 2.08 28.05 -19.38
N ASP A 74 1.69 28.32 -20.64
CA ASP A 74 2.23 29.44 -21.46
C ASP A 74 1.25 30.60 -21.68
N ALA A 75 0.09 30.59 -21.03
CA ALA A 75 -0.88 31.68 -21.15
C ALA A 75 -0.61 32.75 -20.08
N GLY A 76 0.13 33.78 -20.48
CA GLY A 76 0.46 34.92 -19.62
C GLY A 76 -0.73 35.50 -18.85
N ALA A 77 -0.54 35.69 -17.54
CA ALA A 77 -1.31 36.46 -16.55
C ALA A 77 -2.83 36.25 -16.41
N GLU A 78 -3.52 35.59 -17.34
CA GLU A 78 -4.98 35.37 -17.31
C GLU A 78 -5.35 33.97 -17.83
N SER A 79 -4.57 32.95 -17.47
CA SER A 79 -4.90 31.53 -17.72
C SER A 79 -5.64 30.95 -16.52
N GLU A 80 -6.75 30.26 -16.79
CA GLU A 80 -7.47 29.43 -15.83
C GLU A 80 -6.48 28.47 -15.15
N THR A 81 -6.66 28.26 -13.84
CA THR A 81 -5.71 27.64 -12.91
C THR A 81 -5.11 26.34 -13.44
N PHE A 82 -3.77 26.27 -13.53
CA PHE A 82 -3.04 25.02 -13.72
C PHE A 82 -3.42 24.04 -12.60
N THR A 83 -3.76 22.82 -13.00
CA THR A 83 -4.13 21.73 -12.12
C THR A 83 -3.04 20.67 -12.17
N ALA A 84 -2.41 20.42 -11.02
CA ALA A 84 -1.42 19.37 -10.89
C ALA A 84 -2.10 18.00 -10.75
N PRO A 85 -1.46 16.92 -11.23
CA PRO A 85 -1.97 15.56 -11.02
C PRO A 85 -1.87 15.17 -9.55
N THR A 86 -2.80 14.33 -9.10
CA THR A 86 -2.94 13.86 -7.72
C THR A 86 -1.74 13.04 -7.28
N ARG A 87 -1.18 13.39 -6.12
CA ARG A 87 -0.02 12.72 -5.51
C ARG A 87 -0.49 11.75 -4.43
N PHE A 88 0.04 10.53 -4.46
CA PHE A 88 -0.36 9.42 -3.59
C PHE A 88 0.77 8.97 -2.66
N LEU A 89 0.40 8.64 -1.43
CA LEU A 89 1.24 7.91 -0.47
C LEU A 89 0.51 6.63 -0.05
N ASP A 90 1.17 5.47 -0.17
CA ASP A 90 0.65 4.18 0.28
C ASP A 90 1.41 3.70 1.52
N LEU A 91 0.69 3.55 2.63
CA LEU A 91 1.23 3.16 3.94
C LEU A 91 1.13 1.64 4.12
N GLY A 92 2.28 1.01 4.39
CA GLY A 92 2.39 -0.45 4.42
C GLY A 92 2.16 -1.05 3.04
N THR A 93 2.89 -0.52 2.07
CA THR A 93 2.70 -0.81 0.64
C THR A 93 2.95 -2.28 0.27
N GLY A 94 3.65 -3.05 1.13
CA GLY A 94 3.91 -4.45 0.89
C GLY A 94 4.66 -4.70 -0.42
N ASN A 95 4.03 -5.39 -1.36
CA ASN A 95 4.59 -5.65 -2.70
C ASN A 95 4.36 -4.51 -3.71
N GLY A 96 3.70 -3.41 -3.31
CA GLY A 96 3.44 -2.25 -4.16
C GLY A 96 2.23 -2.36 -5.09
N HIS A 97 1.46 -3.45 -5.01
CA HIS A 97 0.39 -3.76 -5.96
C HIS A 97 -0.63 -2.63 -6.16
N LEU A 98 -1.05 -1.97 -5.08
CA LEU A 98 -2.04 -0.89 -5.15
C LEU A 98 -1.53 0.31 -5.98
N LEU A 99 -0.25 0.68 -5.86
CA LEU A 99 0.33 1.76 -6.65
C LEU A 99 0.50 1.37 -8.12
N PHE A 100 0.82 0.10 -8.41
CA PHE A 100 0.84 -0.39 -9.78
C PHE A 100 -0.55 -0.34 -10.41
N ALA A 101 -1.59 -0.74 -9.69
CA ALA A 101 -2.96 -0.67 -10.17
C ALA A 101 -3.41 0.78 -10.42
N LEU A 102 -3.03 1.75 -9.58
CA LEU A 102 -3.27 3.17 -9.86
C LEU A 102 -2.60 3.63 -11.16
N ARG A 103 -1.35 3.19 -11.40
CA ARG A 103 -0.66 3.53 -12.65
C ARG A 103 -1.38 2.92 -13.87
N GLU A 104 -1.87 1.69 -13.76
CA GLU A 104 -2.66 1.02 -14.81
C GLU A 104 -4.00 1.73 -15.09
N GLU A 105 -4.61 2.34 -14.08
CA GLU A 105 -5.81 3.19 -14.21
C GLU A 105 -5.52 4.60 -14.77
N GLY A 106 -4.26 4.92 -15.09
CA GLY A 106 -3.87 6.16 -15.75
C GLY A 106 -3.58 7.33 -14.82
N TRP A 107 -3.38 7.09 -13.52
CA TRP A 107 -2.91 8.14 -12.60
C TRP A 107 -1.43 8.46 -12.90
N GLU A 108 -1.14 9.72 -13.22
CA GLU A 108 0.19 10.19 -13.63
C GLU A 108 0.98 10.88 -12.51
N GLY A 109 0.30 11.32 -11.45
CA GLY A 109 0.92 12.02 -10.34
C GLY A 109 1.92 11.17 -9.55
N GLU A 110 2.73 11.85 -8.73
CA GLU A 110 3.78 11.21 -7.93
C GLU A 110 3.17 10.16 -6.99
N MET A 111 3.77 8.97 -6.96
CA MET A 111 3.35 7.87 -6.09
C MET A 111 4.52 7.42 -5.22
N VAL A 112 4.29 7.37 -3.91
CA VAL A 112 5.26 6.88 -2.95
C VAL A 112 4.66 5.73 -2.14
N GLY A 113 5.30 4.56 -2.17
CA GLY A 113 4.95 3.41 -1.32
C GLY A 113 5.96 3.27 -0.20
N VAL A 114 5.48 3.16 1.05
CA VAL A 114 6.34 2.96 2.21
C VAL A 114 5.99 1.71 2.98
N ASP A 115 7.02 1.05 3.49
CA ASP A 115 6.87 -0.06 4.42
C ASP A 115 8.01 0.00 5.44
N TYR A 116 7.76 -0.43 6.68
CA TYR A 116 8.83 -0.53 7.68
C TYR A 116 9.73 -1.76 7.44
N SER A 117 9.27 -2.73 6.62
CA SER A 117 10.05 -3.89 6.19
C SER A 117 10.89 -3.56 4.95
N ALA A 118 12.22 -3.50 5.15
CA ALA A 118 13.17 -3.39 4.06
C ALA A 118 13.02 -4.51 3.00
N VAL A 119 12.52 -5.68 3.42
CA VAL A 119 12.31 -6.83 2.53
C VAL A 119 11.11 -6.60 1.63
N SER A 120 10.00 -6.06 2.13
CA SER A 120 8.86 -5.68 1.27
C SER A 120 9.25 -4.60 0.27
N VAL A 121 9.96 -3.56 0.71
CA VAL A 121 10.43 -2.49 -0.18
C VAL A 121 11.33 -3.05 -1.30
N ALA A 122 12.16 -4.04 -1.00
CA ALA A 122 12.95 -4.72 -2.01
C ALA A 122 12.09 -5.53 -2.99
N LEU A 123 11.06 -6.24 -2.50
CA LEU A 123 10.10 -6.97 -3.35
C LEU A 123 9.38 -6.02 -4.32
N ALA A 124 8.83 -4.91 -3.79
CA ALA A 124 8.11 -3.93 -4.60
C ALA A 124 8.99 -3.35 -5.72
N ARG A 125 10.26 -3.04 -5.43
CA ARG A 125 11.23 -2.58 -6.44
C ARG A 125 11.59 -3.66 -7.47
N GLU A 126 11.64 -4.93 -7.07
CA GLU A 126 11.89 -6.06 -7.97
C GLU A 126 10.72 -6.26 -8.94
N ILE A 127 9.48 -6.18 -8.43
CA ILE A 127 8.25 -6.22 -9.24
C ILE A 127 8.17 -4.99 -10.17
N GLN A 128 8.46 -3.79 -9.66
CA GLN A 128 8.53 -2.56 -10.46
C GLN A 128 9.48 -2.75 -11.65
N ALA A 129 10.68 -3.28 -11.41
CA ALA A 129 11.67 -3.52 -12.45
C ALA A 129 11.22 -4.55 -13.50
N SER A 130 10.30 -5.47 -13.17
CA SER A 130 9.77 -6.43 -14.13
C SER A 130 8.61 -5.91 -14.97
N LYS A 131 7.87 -4.88 -14.51
CA LYS A 131 6.71 -4.33 -15.24
C LYS A 131 7.11 -3.49 -16.47
N GLY A 132 8.33 -2.95 -16.51
CA GLY A 132 8.88 -2.24 -17.67
C GLY A 132 8.68 -0.72 -17.63
N GLU A 133 8.58 -0.09 -18.81
CA GLU A 133 8.42 1.38 -18.94
C GLU A 133 7.06 1.85 -18.42
N GLY A 134 7.04 3.00 -17.74
CA GLY A 134 5.83 3.65 -17.21
C GLY A 134 5.62 3.52 -15.70
N TYR A 135 6.52 2.82 -14.99
CA TYR A 135 6.44 2.62 -13.54
C TYR A 135 7.65 3.17 -12.79
N GLU A 136 8.68 3.65 -13.49
CA GLU A 136 9.98 4.02 -12.92
C GLU A 136 9.93 5.24 -11.98
N ASP A 137 8.86 6.03 -12.07
CA ASP A 137 8.61 7.20 -11.24
C ASP A 137 7.87 6.86 -9.93
N ILE A 138 7.40 5.62 -9.75
CA ILE A 138 6.88 5.14 -8.46
C ILE A 138 8.06 4.95 -7.51
N VAL A 139 8.01 5.58 -6.34
CA VAL A 139 9.09 5.53 -5.35
C VAL A 139 8.72 4.61 -4.21
N PHE A 140 9.52 3.58 -3.98
CA PHE A 140 9.40 2.74 -2.78
C PHE A 140 10.47 3.09 -1.76
N ALA A 141 10.13 3.23 -0.47
CA ALA A 141 11.07 3.57 0.59
C ALA A 141 10.80 2.81 1.91
N GLU A 142 11.87 2.46 2.63
CA GLU A 142 11.74 1.94 3.99
C GLU A 142 11.42 3.10 4.94
N TYR A 143 10.29 3.01 5.65
CA TYR A 143 9.88 4.02 6.61
C TYR A 143 8.93 3.44 7.66
N ASP A 144 9.26 3.65 8.94
CA ASP A 144 8.39 3.31 10.07
C ASP A 144 7.53 4.53 10.42
N ILE A 145 6.24 4.45 10.06
CA ILE A 145 5.27 5.54 10.28
C ILE A 145 5.00 5.82 11.77
N LEU A 146 5.28 4.87 12.66
CA LEU A 146 5.15 5.02 14.11
C LEU A 146 6.48 5.42 14.76
N GLY A 147 7.56 5.46 14.00
CA GLY A 147 8.87 5.89 14.46
C GLY A 147 8.91 7.36 14.85
N GLU A 148 9.90 7.72 15.68
CA GLU A 148 10.16 9.11 16.07
C GLU A 148 11.09 9.85 15.09
N ASP A 149 11.32 9.26 13.91
CA ASP A 149 12.22 9.81 12.91
C ASP A 149 11.67 11.11 12.31
N GLN A 150 12.57 11.97 11.84
CA GLN A 150 12.18 13.18 11.12
C GLN A 150 11.51 12.80 9.81
N ALA A 151 10.50 13.59 9.42
CA ALA A 151 9.83 13.44 8.14
C ALA A 151 10.87 13.40 7.01
N PRO A 152 10.89 12.33 6.21
CA PRO A 152 11.90 12.14 5.18
C PRO A 152 11.68 13.12 4.02
N SER A 153 12.75 13.38 3.26
CA SER A 153 12.73 14.39 2.19
C SER A 153 11.74 14.09 1.07
N TRP A 154 11.35 12.82 0.88
CA TRP A 154 10.36 12.41 -0.12
C TRP A 154 8.94 12.86 0.21
N VAL A 155 8.65 13.29 1.45
CA VAL A 155 7.34 13.86 1.78
C VAL A 155 7.09 15.16 1.01
N GLY A 156 8.15 15.92 0.72
CA GLY A 156 8.05 17.18 -0.01
C GLY A 156 6.99 18.12 0.59
N PRO A 157 6.06 18.66 -0.21
CA PRO A 157 4.98 19.51 0.28
C PRO A 157 3.77 18.75 0.86
N GLY A 158 3.78 17.41 0.88
CA GLY A 158 2.66 16.56 1.31
C GLY A 158 2.14 15.65 0.20
N PHE A 159 0.96 15.06 0.39
CA PHE A 159 0.27 14.22 -0.61
C PHE A 159 -1.20 14.61 -0.62
N ASP A 160 -1.88 14.44 -1.75
CA ASP A 160 -3.31 14.70 -1.88
C ASP A 160 -4.13 13.54 -1.31
N VAL A 161 -3.63 12.31 -1.48
CA VAL A 161 -4.26 11.07 -0.99
C VAL A 161 -3.24 10.22 -0.24
N VAL A 162 -3.64 9.73 0.93
CA VAL A 162 -2.90 8.72 1.69
C VAL A 162 -3.75 7.45 1.76
N LEU A 163 -3.19 6.34 1.31
CA LEU A 163 -3.80 5.03 1.21
C LEU A 163 -3.28 4.15 2.35
N ASP A 164 -4.16 3.34 2.92
CA ASP A 164 -3.81 2.28 3.87
C ASP A 164 -4.75 1.11 3.58
N LYS A 165 -4.18 0.01 3.07
CA LYS A 165 -4.90 -1.24 2.82
C LYS A 165 -4.39 -2.33 3.76
N GLY A 166 -4.79 -2.25 5.03
CA GLY A 166 -4.62 -3.33 6.01
C GLY A 166 -3.45 -3.18 6.98
N THR A 167 -2.74 -2.05 6.95
CA THR A 167 -1.62 -1.77 7.88
C THR A 167 -2.11 -1.66 9.31
N PHE A 168 -3.31 -1.08 9.51
CA PHE A 168 -3.97 -1.08 10.81
C PHE A 168 -4.32 -2.49 11.29
N ASP A 169 -4.86 -3.35 10.41
CA ASP A 169 -5.23 -4.73 10.74
C ASP A 169 -4.01 -5.61 11.08
N ALA A 170 -2.84 -5.31 10.50
CA ALA A 170 -1.59 -5.99 10.84
C ALA A 170 -1.24 -5.83 12.33
N GLY A 171 -1.49 -4.64 12.91
CA GLY A 171 -1.29 -4.36 14.33
C GLY A 171 -2.32 -5.00 15.26
N GLU A 172 -3.54 -5.26 14.78
CA GLU A 172 -4.66 -5.75 15.59
C GLU A 172 -4.96 -7.26 15.42
N GLY A 173 -4.36 -7.93 14.45
CA GLY A 173 -4.77 -9.27 14.02
C GLY A 173 -4.59 -10.36 15.08
N GLY A 174 -5.66 -10.69 15.81
CA GLY A 174 -5.84 -11.96 16.51
C GLY A 174 -5.50 -13.14 15.59
N GLY A 175 -4.86 -14.15 16.18
CA GLY A 175 -4.12 -15.21 15.48
C GLY A 175 -4.83 -15.79 14.25
N VAL A 176 -4.05 -15.91 13.17
CA VAL A 176 -4.35 -16.84 12.08
C VAL A 176 -4.44 -18.23 12.71
N GLY A 177 -5.65 -18.79 12.75
CA GLY A 177 -5.87 -20.14 13.22
C GLY A 177 -5.13 -21.11 12.30
N GLU A 178 -4.06 -21.71 12.79
CA GLU A 178 -3.66 -23.02 12.32
C GLU A 178 -4.81 -23.99 12.69
N GLU A 179 -5.75 -24.24 11.79
CA GLU A 179 -6.68 -25.36 11.92
C GLU A 179 -5.92 -26.68 11.66
N GLY A 180 -5.05 -27.03 12.61
CA GLY A 180 -4.63 -28.41 12.89
C GLY A 180 -5.61 -29.04 13.89
N GLY A 181 -6.90 -29.06 13.55
CA GLY A 181 -7.95 -29.66 14.38
C GLY A 181 -8.03 -31.17 14.17
N THR A 182 -7.70 -31.92 15.21
CA THR A 182 -7.80 -33.40 15.25
C THR A 182 -9.26 -33.83 15.04
N VAL A 183 -9.49 -34.75 14.10
CA VAL A 183 -10.82 -35.35 13.87
C VAL A 183 -11.23 -36.15 15.11
N PRO A 184 -12.39 -35.89 15.74
CA PRO A 184 -12.88 -36.74 16.80
C PRO A 184 -13.47 -38.02 16.19
N ASP A 185 -12.98 -39.14 16.70
CA ASP A 185 -13.43 -40.49 16.39
C ASP A 185 -14.87 -40.67 16.89
N TYR A 186 -15.79 -40.99 15.99
CA TYR A 186 -17.11 -41.49 16.34
C TYR A 186 -17.23 -42.90 15.76
N GLU A 187 -16.94 -43.89 16.60
CA GLU A 187 -17.27 -45.28 16.32
C GLU A 187 -18.79 -45.46 16.20
N LEU A 188 -19.21 -46.23 15.19
CA LEU A 188 -20.49 -46.94 15.12
C LEU A 188 -20.24 -48.44 15.20
#